data_AF-A0A8J7KR11-F1
#
_entry.id   AF-A0A8J7KR11-F1
#
_cell.length_a   1.000
_cell.length_b   1.000
_cell.length_c   1.000
_cell.angle_alpha   90.00
_cell.angle_beta   90.00
_cell.angle_gamma   90.00
#
_symmetry.space_group_name_H-M   'P 1'
#
loop_
_entity.id
_entity.type
_entity.pdbx_description
1 polymer ?
#
loop_
_entity_poly.entity_id
_entity_poly.type
_entity_poly.pdbx_seq_one_letter_code
_entity_poly.pdbx_strand_id
1 'polypeptide(L)' 'MTLLLQVATGEASSFPWAFTAVYVVGFIAAVTIGSIAWYNSKRPPGWEDKQRPDVVPEVNAEDPKV' A
#
# COMPACT_ATOMS: atom_id res chain seq x y z
N MET A 1 -39.57 16.76 0.04
CA MET A 1 -40.08 15.76 1.00
C MET A 1 -39.14 14.55 1.05
N THR A 2 -37.84 14.79 1.22
CA THR A 2 -36.81 13.73 1.17
C THR A 2 -36.29 13.42 2.56
N LEU A 3 -36.21 14.45 3.42
CA LEU A 3 -35.74 14.35 4.80
C LEU A 3 -36.59 13.39 5.66
N LEU A 4 -37.92 13.44 5.51
CA LEU A 4 -38.84 12.58 6.26
C LEU A 4 -38.81 11.12 5.79
N LEU A 5 -38.48 10.87 4.52
CA LEU A 5 -38.28 9.53 4.00
C LEU A 5 -36.95 8.95 4.52
N GLN A 6 -35.88 9.75 4.48
CA GLN A 6 -34.54 9.36 4.91
C GLN A 6 -34.45 9.02 6.41
N VAL A 7 -35.22 9.73 7.26
CA VAL A 7 -35.31 9.40 8.70
C VAL A 7 -36.17 8.16 8.96
N ALA A 8 -37.21 7.93 8.15
CA ALA A 8 -38.11 6.78 8.28
C ALA A 8 -37.49 5.47 7.76
N THR A 9 -36.61 5.54 6.76
CA THR A 9 -35.84 4.38 6.26
C THR A 9 -34.68 4.01 7.17
N GLY A 10 -34.36 4.82 8.18
CA GLY A 10 -33.27 4.54 9.10
C GLY A 10 -31.94 4.35 8.36
N GLU A 11 -31.68 5.14 7.31
CA GLU A 11 -30.35 5.23 6.69
C GLU A 11 -29.38 5.83 7.73
N ALA A 12 -28.95 4.98 8.67
CA ALA A 12 -27.74 5.20 9.42
C ALA A 12 -26.64 5.34 8.37
N SER A 13 -25.90 6.44 8.41
CA SER A 13 -24.70 6.62 7.60
C SER A 13 -23.77 5.44 7.85
N SER A 14 -23.85 4.43 6.99
CA SER A 14 -23.10 3.19 7.12
C SER A 14 -21.67 3.47 6.72
N PHE A 15 -20.74 3.19 7.62
CA PHE A 15 -19.32 3.36 7.33
C PHE A 15 -18.94 2.48 6.12
N PRO A 16 -18.23 3.02 5.11
CA PRO A 16 -17.96 2.31 3.86
C PRO A 16 -16.82 1.30 4.03
N TRP A 17 -17.06 0.26 4.83
CA TRP A 17 -16.08 -0.72 5.27
C TRP A 17 -15.33 -1.37 4.09
N ALA A 18 -16.03 -1.68 3.00
CA ALA A 18 -15.43 -2.34 1.85
C ALA A 18 -14.42 -1.43 1.14
N PHE A 19 -14.78 -0.17 0.93
CA PHE A 19 -13.88 0.83 0.34
C PHE A 19 -12.66 1.04 1.23
N THR A 20 -12.86 1.24 2.54
CA THR A 20 -11.76 1.43 3.48
C THR A 20 -10.83 0.21 3.51
N ALA A 21 -11.37 -1.00 3.52
CA ALA A 21 -10.57 -2.22 3.53
C ALA A 21 -9.68 -2.34 2.29
N VAL A 22 -10.26 -2.15 1.10
CA VAL A 22 -9.50 -2.20 -0.17
C VAL A 22 -8.42 -1.12 -0.20
N TYR A 23 -8.75 0.09 0.24
CA TYR A 23 -7.81 1.21 0.26
C TYR A 23 -6.61 0.93 1.18
N VAL A 24 -6.85 0.45 2.41
CA VAL A 24 -5.80 0.13 3.38
C VAL A 24 -4.92 -1.01 2.89
N VAL A 25 -5.51 -2.10 2.41
CA VAL A 25 -4.75 -3.26 1.90
C VAL A 25 -3.92 -2.87 0.68
N GLY A 26 -4.52 -2.14 -0.26
CA GLY A 26 -3.83 -1.65 -1.46
C GLY A 26 -2.68 -0.70 -1.12
N PHE A 27 -2.89 0.20 -0.16
CA PHE A 27 -1.84 1.09 0.32
C PHE A 27 -0.67 0.32 0.94
N ILE A 28 -0.95 -0.65 1.82
CA ILE A 28 0.08 -1.50 2.43
C ILE A 28 0.88 -2.25 1.35
N ALA A 29 0.20 -2.83 0.36
CA ALA A 29 0.86 -3.50 -0.75
C ALA A 29 1.75 -2.55 -1.55
N ALA A 30 1.24 -1.35 -1.86
CA ALA A 30 1.98 -0.35 -2.63
C ALA A 30 3.23 0.15 -1.90
N VAL A 31 3.14 0.48 -0.60
CA VAL A 31 4.31 0.94 0.16
C VAL A 31 5.32 -0.18 0.37
N THR A 32 4.86 -1.42 0.56
CA THR A 32 5.74 -2.58 0.76
C THR A 32 6.53 -2.87 -0.52
N ILE A 33 5.82 -3.07 -1.64
CA ILE A 33 6.46 -3.38 -2.93
C ILE A 33 7.30 -2.20 -3.41
N GLY A 34 6.80 -0.97 -3.29
CA GLY A 34 7.53 0.24 -3.68
C GLY A 34 8.83 0.41 -2.88
N SER A 35 8.80 0.13 -1.58
CA SER A 35 10.02 0.16 -0.75
C SER A 35 11.01 -0.91 -1.20
N ILE A 36 10.56 -2.15 -1.41
CA ILE A 36 11.43 -3.23 -1.89
C ILE A 36 12.08 -2.85 -3.22
N ALA A 37 11.29 -2.35 -4.17
CA ALA A 37 11.78 -1.93 -5.49
C ALA A 37 12.79 -0.77 -5.37
N TRP A 38 12.50 0.24 -4.56
CA TRP A 38 13.39 1.39 -4.38
C TRP A 38 14.74 0.98 -3.79
N TYR A 39 14.73 0.16 -2.75
CA TYR A 39 15.95 -0.30 -2.08
C TYR A 39 16.79 -1.30 -2.89
N ASN A 40 16.18 -2.00 -3.85
CA ASN A 40 16.88 -2.85 -4.83
C ASN A 40 17.26 -2.09 -6.12
N SER A 41 16.88 -0.82 -6.24
CA SER A 41 17.24 0.01 -7.40
C SER A 41 18.65 0.59 -7.29
N LYS A 42 19.14 1.19 -8.38
CA LYS A 42 20.43 1.90 -8.37
C LYS A 42 20.39 3.03 -7.34
N ARG A 43 21.45 3.11 -6.53
CA ARG A 43 21.58 4.16 -5.50
C ARG A 43 21.69 5.54 -6.15
N PRO A 44 21.06 6.57 -5.59
CA PRO A 44 21.23 7.93 -6.08
C PRO A 44 22.67 8.42 -5.81
N PRO A 45 23.13 9.45 -6.54
CA PRO A 45 24.46 10.01 -6.34
C PRO A 45 24.70 10.45 -4.89
N GLY A 46 25.85 10.10 -4.32
CA GLY A 46 26.23 10.41 -2.93
C GLY A 46 25.73 9.40 -1.89
N TRP A 47 25.07 8.31 -2.32
CA TRP A 47 24.60 7.21 -1.47
C TRP A 47 25.28 5.88 -1.80
N GLU A 48 26.38 5.90 -2.54
CA GLU A 48 27.10 4.71 -3.00
C GLU A 48 27.58 3.85 -1.83
N ASP A 49 27.99 4.46 -0.72
CA ASP A 49 28.45 3.77 0.49
C ASP A 49 27.32 3.32 1.44
N LYS A 50 26.07 3.66 1.13
CA LYS A 50 24.92 3.31 1.97
C LYS A 50 24.43 1.89 1.67
N GLN A 51 24.37 1.06 2.69
CA GLN A 51 23.83 -0.29 2.59
C GLN A 51 22.30 -0.27 2.65
N ARG A 52 21.69 -1.27 2.01
CA ARG A 52 20.26 -1.53 2.08
C ARG A 52 19.90 -1.96 3.51
N PRO A 53 18.75 -1.55 4.09
CA PRO A 53 18.30 -2.05 5.38
C PRO A 53 18.05 -3.57 5.36
N ASP A 54 18.38 -4.26 6.46
CA ASP A 54 18.27 -5.73 6.58
C ASP A 54 16.85 -6.27 6.44
N VAL A 55 15.84 -5.46 6.79
CA VAL A 55 14.41 -5.82 6.70
C VAL A 55 13.92 -5.99 5.26
N VAL A 56 14.63 -5.40 4.30
CA VAL A 56 14.25 -5.48 2.89
C VAL A 56 14.84 -6.78 2.31
N PRO A 57 14.11 -7.58 1.53
CA PRO A 57 14.72 -8.68 0.78
C PRO A 57 15.52 -8.16 -0.42
N GLU A 58 16.60 -8.87 -0.77
CA GLU A 58 17.27 -8.67 -2.05
C GLU A 58 16.47 -9.35 -3.16
N VAL A 59 16.29 -8.66 -4.28
CA VAL A 59 15.55 -9.18 -5.44
C VAL A 59 16.49 -9.20 -6.63
N ASN A 60 16.98 -10.39 -6.99
CA ASN A 60 17.81 -10.59 -8.18
C ASN A 60 16.95 -11.08 -9.34
N ALA A 61 16.86 -10.29 -10.41
CA ALA A 61 16.09 -10.64 -11.61
C ALA A 61 16.69 -11.82 -12.39
N GLU A 62 17.96 -12.15 -12.14
CA GLU A 62 18.73 -13.20 -12.81
C GLU A 62 18.81 -14.51 -12.00
N ASP A 63 18.28 -14.56 -10.78
CA ASP A 63 18.25 -15.76 -9.96
C ASP A 63 16.86 -16.41 -10.06
N PRO A 64 16.64 -17.36 -11.00
CA PRO A 64 15.41 -18.11 -11.09
C PRO A 64 15.37 -19.10 -9.93
N LYS A 65 15.00 -18.60 -8.75
CA LYS A 65 14.51 -19.43 -7.65
C LYS A 65 13.01 -19.24 -7.50
N VAL A 66 12.32 -19.46 -8.62
CA VAL A 66 10.95 -19.96 -8.75
C VAL A 66 10.90 -20.88 -9.97
#